data_AF-A0A7J3BF70-F1
#
_entry.id   AF-A0A7J3BF70-F1
#
_cell.length_a   1.000
_cell.length_b   1.000
_cell.length_c   1.000
_cell.angle_alpha   90.00
_cell.angle_beta   90.00
_cell.angle_gamma   90.00
#
_symmetry.space_group_name_H-M   'P 1'
#
loop_
_entity.id
_entity.type
_entity.pdbx_description
1 polymer ?
#
loop_
_entity_poly.entity_id
_entity_poly.type
_entity_poly.pdbx_seq_one_letter_code
_entity_poly.pdbx_strand_id
1 'polypeptide(L)'
;QKLLANLGIVVRAHTVEIAGIAAGPVDPAKLLESEPPTLVGCYDPDASEKMVSEILKSKAEGDSVGGVIEALAMNVPPGLGEPAFDALDGELARAFFAIPAVKGVEFGDGFSASRVRGSQNNDQYGILNGRISALSNHAGGILGGISTGTPITCRVAIKPTPSISRPQKTVDIRGNRDVEIRIPGRHDPCIVPRALPVVEAMMAIVLADHLIRSSLVPPVLRVHVETRKPELET
;
A
#
# COMPACT_ATOMS: atom_id res chain seq x y z
N GLN A 1 5.94 11.29 -5.48
CA GLN A 1 4.56 11.65 -5.92
C GLN A 1 4.52 12.79 -6.95
N LYS A 2 5.07 13.99 -6.72
CA LYS A 2 5.02 15.09 -7.72
C LYS A 2 5.57 14.71 -9.11
N LEU A 3 6.69 13.98 -9.17
CA LEU A 3 7.23 13.47 -10.43
C LEU A 3 6.23 12.57 -11.17
N LEU A 4 5.68 11.58 -10.48
CA LEU A 4 4.69 10.65 -11.02
C LEU A 4 3.43 11.36 -11.52
N ALA A 5 2.95 12.36 -10.77
CA ALA A 5 1.78 13.16 -11.15
C ALA A 5 1.98 13.90 -12.49
N ASN A 6 3.20 14.37 -12.81
CA ASN A 6 3.49 14.98 -14.12
C ASN A 6 3.40 13.98 -15.28
N LEU A 7 3.45 12.68 -14.99
CA LEU A 7 3.27 11.59 -15.96
C LEU A 7 1.86 11.01 -15.91
N GLY A 8 0.95 11.61 -15.13
CA GLY A 8 -0.42 11.11 -14.94
C GLY A 8 -0.52 9.87 -14.04
N ILE A 9 0.58 9.46 -13.41
CA ILE A 9 0.63 8.30 -12.50
C ILE A 9 0.17 8.74 -11.12
N VAL A 10 -0.79 8.00 -10.57
CA VAL A 10 -1.37 8.25 -9.24
C VAL A 10 -1.08 7.07 -8.34
N VAL A 11 -0.55 7.36 -7.14
CA VAL A 11 -0.31 6.35 -6.10
C VAL A 11 -1.23 6.66 -4.91
N ARG A 12 -1.88 5.63 -4.38
CA ARG A 12 -2.76 5.70 -3.21
C ARG A 12 -2.58 4.49 -2.32
N ALA A 13 -2.89 4.65 -1.04
CA ALA A 13 -3.02 3.55 -0.10
C ALA A 13 -4.27 3.73 0.76
N HIS A 14 -4.88 2.62 1.13
CA HIS A 14 -6.02 2.59 2.05
C HIS A 14 -6.01 1.36 2.92
N THR A 15 -6.67 1.44 4.06
CA THR A 15 -6.80 0.35 5.01
C THR A 15 -7.90 -0.60 4.54
N VAL A 16 -7.55 -1.88 4.37
CA VAL A 16 -8.51 -2.94 4.02
C VAL A 16 -8.82 -3.86 5.19
N GLU A 17 -7.99 -3.87 6.23
CA GLU A 17 -8.23 -4.67 7.43
C GLU A 17 -7.55 -4.07 8.67
N ILE A 18 -8.22 -4.09 9.82
CA ILE A 18 -7.58 -3.91 11.14
C ILE A 18 -8.14 -4.95 12.09
N ALA A 19 -7.27 -5.63 12.84
CA ALA A 19 -7.66 -6.63 13.84
C ALA A 19 -8.59 -7.74 13.30
N GLY A 20 -8.43 -8.15 12.04
CA GLY A 20 -9.29 -9.16 11.39
C GLY A 20 -10.64 -8.63 10.89
N ILE A 21 -10.93 -7.34 11.07
CA ILE A 21 -12.14 -6.69 10.55
C ILE A 21 -11.82 -6.20 9.14
N ALA A 22 -12.32 -6.91 8.14
CA ALA A 22 -12.11 -6.59 6.72
C ALA A 22 -13.11 -5.56 6.20
N ALA A 23 -12.64 -4.65 5.36
CA ALA A 23 -13.46 -3.75 4.57
C ALA A 23 -14.09 -4.48 3.37
N GLY A 24 -15.24 -3.98 2.90
CA GLY A 24 -15.81 -4.37 1.62
C GLY A 24 -14.91 -3.97 0.43
N PRO A 25 -15.14 -4.57 -0.75
CA PRO A 25 -14.41 -4.21 -1.96
C PRO A 25 -14.66 -2.75 -2.33
N VAL A 26 -13.60 -2.04 -2.73
CA VAL A 26 -13.66 -0.64 -3.14
C VAL A 26 -13.51 -0.56 -4.64
N ASP A 27 -14.36 0.26 -5.27
CA ASP A 27 -14.23 0.59 -6.69
C ASP A 27 -12.92 1.37 -6.92
N PRO A 28 -12.01 0.90 -7.80
CA PRO A 28 -10.79 1.62 -8.16
C PRO A 28 -11.02 3.07 -8.60
N ALA A 29 -12.19 3.40 -9.17
CA ALA A 29 -12.52 4.78 -9.52
C ALA A 29 -12.60 5.69 -8.29
N LYS A 30 -13.17 5.21 -7.16
CA LYS A 30 -13.26 5.99 -5.91
C LYS A 30 -11.89 6.30 -5.31
N LEU A 31 -10.93 5.40 -5.50
CA LEU A 31 -9.55 5.55 -5.04
C LEU A 31 -8.84 6.71 -5.77
N LEU A 32 -9.25 6.98 -7.02
CA LEU A 32 -8.71 8.10 -7.81
C LEU A 32 -9.37 9.44 -7.48
N GLU A 33 -10.65 9.44 -7.13
CA GLU A 33 -11.46 10.65 -6.98
C GLU A 33 -11.27 11.35 -5.63
N SER A 34 -10.99 10.60 -4.55
CA SER A 34 -10.96 11.16 -3.19
C SER A 34 -10.01 10.41 -2.29
N GLU A 35 -9.51 11.08 -1.24
CA GLU A 35 -8.83 10.40 -0.13
C GLU A 35 -9.84 9.62 0.73
N PRO A 36 -9.40 8.59 1.49
CA PRO A 36 -10.31 7.83 2.33
C PRO A 36 -11.00 8.76 3.34
N PRO A 37 -12.33 8.68 3.50
CA PRO A 37 -13.08 9.65 4.30
C PRO A 37 -12.97 9.41 5.82
N THR A 38 -12.26 8.36 6.25
CA THR A 38 -12.30 7.86 7.63
C THR A 38 -10.97 8.04 8.38
N LEU A 39 -11.06 8.07 9.71
CA LEU A 39 -9.91 8.26 10.62
C LEU A 39 -8.84 7.17 10.48
N VAL A 40 -9.22 5.97 10.05
CA VAL A 40 -8.30 4.84 9.84
C VAL A 40 -7.89 4.68 8.39
N GLY A 41 -8.27 5.61 7.51
CA GLY A 41 -7.90 5.58 6.09
C GLY A 41 -8.59 4.47 5.30
N CYS A 42 -9.79 4.07 5.69
CA CYS A 42 -10.62 3.05 5.04
C CYS A 42 -11.74 3.69 4.21
N TYR A 43 -12.09 3.13 3.05
CA TYR A 43 -13.21 3.60 2.21
C TYR A 43 -14.56 2.97 2.55
N ASP A 44 -14.59 1.99 3.46
CA ASP A 44 -15.80 1.38 4.01
C ASP A 44 -16.09 1.99 5.38
N PRO A 45 -17.09 2.89 5.51
CA PRO A 45 -17.42 3.53 6.78
C PRO A 45 -17.86 2.54 7.87
N ASP A 46 -18.63 1.52 7.49
CA ASP A 46 -19.17 0.53 8.44
C ASP A 46 -18.04 -0.34 9.01
N ALA A 47 -17.11 -0.77 8.15
CA ALA A 47 -15.91 -1.47 8.59
C ALA A 47 -15.01 -0.55 9.42
N SER A 48 -14.84 0.71 8.99
CA SER A 48 -14.04 1.70 9.71
C SER A 48 -14.51 1.91 11.15
N GLU A 49 -15.81 2.04 11.39
CA GLU A 49 -16.34 2.19 12.75
C GLU A 49 -15.99 0.99 13.64
N LYS A 50 -16.11 -0.23 13.11
CA LYS A 50 -15.75 -1.46 13.82
C LYS A 50 -14.24 -1.53 14.08
N MET A 51 -13.41 -1.16 13.11
CA MET A 51 -11.95 -1.08 13.26
C MET A 51 -11.57 -0.08 14.36
N VAL A 52 -12.18 1.12 14.37
CA VAL A 52 -11.94 2.14 15.41
C VAL A 52 -12.34 1.62 16.79
N SER A 53 -13.50 0.97 16.90
CA SER A 53 -13.96 0.37 18.15
C SER A 53 -12.95 -0.65 18.70
N GLU A 54 -12.43 -1.54 17.84
CA GLU A 54 -11.45 -2.54 18.27
C GLU A 54 -10.11 -1.90 18.66
N ILE A 55 -9.62 -0.88 17.93
CA ILE A 55 -8.41 -0.13 18.31
C ILE A 55 -8.56 0.48 19.72
N LEU A 56 -9.70 1.10 20.01
CA LEU A 56 -9.96 1.72 21.31
C LEU A 56 -10.07 0.67 22.43
N LYS A 57 -10.68 -0.48 22.13
CA LYS A 57 -10.75 -1.62 23.05
C LYS A 57 -9.36 -2.18 23.36
N SER A 58 -8.54 -2.48 22.34
CA SER A 58 -7.17 -2.96 22.55
C SER A 58 -6.34 -1.95 23.35
N LYS A 59 -6.50 -0.65 23.09
CA LYS A 59 -5.86 0.41 23.89
C LYS A 59 -6.28 0.35 25.36
N ALA A 60 -7.56 0.17 25.65
CA ALA A 60 -8.08 0.09 27.02
C ALA A 60 -7.55 -1.16 27.75
N GLU A 61 -7.34 -2.26 27.02
CA GLU A 61 -6.73 -3.50 27.52
C GLU A 61 -5.19 -3.43 27.62
N GLY A 62 -4.60 -2.29 27.26
CA GLY A 62 -3.16 -2.06 27.28
C GLY A 62 -2.40 -2.84 26.20
N ASP A 63 -3.08 -3.23 25.13
CA ASP A 63 -2.60 -4.03 23.99
C ASP A 63 -2.59 -3.23 22.68
N SER A 64 -2.25 -3.88 21.56
CA SER A 64 -2.27 -3.28 20.22
C SER A 64 -2.73 -4.26 19.14
N VAL A 65 -3.11 -3.72 17.99
CA VAL A 65 -3.56 -4.48 16.82
C VAL A 65 -2.79 -4.07 15.57
N GLY A 66 -2.70 -5.02 14.64
CA GLY A 66 -2.17 -4.81 13.30
C GLY A 66 -3.28 -4.68 12.26
N GLY A 67 -2.91 -4.81 11.00
CA GLY A 67 -3.86 -4.75 9.90
C GLY A 67 -3.21 -4.86 8.54
N VAL A 68 -3.98 -4.61 7.50
CA VAL A 68 -3.56 -4.73 6.10
C VAL A 68 -3.89 -3.43 5.38
N ILE A 69 -2.88 -2.92 4.68
CA ILE A 69 -2.98 -1.77 3.79
C ILE A 69 -2.99 -2.29 2.36
N GLU A 70 -3.90 -1.81 1.53
CA GLU A 70 -3.81 -1.99 0.08
C GLU A 70 -3.24 -0.71 -0.53
N ALA A 71 -2.18 -0.86 -1.32
CA ALA A 71 -1.59 0.21 -2.10
C ALA A 71 -1.75 -0.06 -3.58
N LEU A 72 -2.00 1.02 -4.31
CA LEU A 72 -2.30 0.99 -5.73
C LEU A 72 -1.57 2.09 -6.48
N ALA A 73 -1.14 1.75 -7.69
CA ALA A 73 -0.63 2.70 -8.66
C ALA A 73 -1.42 2.60 -9.98
N MET A 74 -1.99 3.72 -10.39
CA MET A 74 -2.81 3.86 -11.58
C MET A 74 -2.00 4.53 -12.70
N ASN A 75 -2.34 4.21 -13.95
CA ASN A 75 -1.71 4.75 -15.16
C ASN A 75 -0.21 4.50 -15.27
N VAL A 76 0.31 3.46 -14.60
CA VAL A 76 1.69 3.02 -14.79
C VAL A 76 1.81 2.47 -16.22
N PRO A 77 2.75 2.96 -17.04
CA PRO A 77 2.89 2.49 -18.42
C PRO A 77 3.27 1.00 -18.43
N PRO A 78 2.83 0.22 -19.44
CA PRO A 78 3.30 -1.15 -19.62
C PRO A 78 4.81 -1.17 -19.94
N GLY A 79 5.50 -2.24 -19.54
CA GLY A 79 6.92 -2.43 -19.85
C GLY A 79 7.90 -1.89 -18.79
N LEU A 80 7.43 -1.51 -17.61
CA LEU A 80 8.26 -1.05 -16.50
C LEU A 80 8.75 -2.24 -15.65
N GLY A 81 10.05 -2.33 -15.39
CA GLY A 81 10.67 -3.47 -14.69
C GLY A 81 11.38 -4.43 -15.62
N GLU A 82 11.83 -5.56 -15.09
CA GLU A 82 12.48 -6.62 -15.85
C GLU A 82 12.24 -8.01 -15.23
N PRO A 83 12.50 -9.13 -15.93
CA PRO A 83 12.10 -10.45 -15.42
C PRO A 83 12.90 -11.04 -14.25
N ALA A 84 14.15 -10.59 -14.01
CA ALA A 84 15.08 -11.35 -13.17
C ALA A 84 15.77 -10.55 -12.06
N PHE A 85 16.44 -9.44 -12.38
CA PHE A 85 17.25 -8.72 -11.40
C PHE A 85 16.44 -7.62 -10.71
N ASP A 86 15.99 -6.63 -11.47
CA ASP A 86 15.12 -5.56 -11.00
C ASP A 86 13.65 -5.81 -11.35
N ALA A 87 13.14 -6.99 -10.99
CA ALA A 87 11.72 -7.29 -11.09
C ALA A 87 10.89 -6.30 -10.27
N LEU A 88 9.88 -5.69 -10.90
CA LEU A 88 9.14 -4.58 -10.30
C LEU A 88 8.44 -4.96 -9.00
N ASP A 89 7.81 -6.14 -8.96
CA ASP A 89 7.21 -6.74 -7.77
C ASP A 89 8.27 -7.11 -6.72
N GLY A 90 9.43 -7.60 -7.14
CA GLY A 90 10.58 -7.84 -6.26
C GLY A 90 11.09 -6.56 -5.56
N GLU A 91 11.26 -5.49 -6.31
CA GLU A 91 11.71 -4.19 -5.79
C GLU A 91 10.65 -3.51 -4.92
N LEU A 92 9.38 -3.59 -5.31
CA LEU A 92 8.26 -3.13 -4.48
C LEU A 92 8.19 -3.93 -3.16
N ALA A 93 8.30 -5.26 -3.23
CA ALA A 93 8.31 -6.09 -2.03
C ALA A 93 9.47 -5.72 -1.11
N ARG A 94 10.69 -5.56 -1.66
CA ARG A 94 11.87 -5.10 -0.91
C ARG A 94 11.62 -3.76 -0.22
N ALA A 95 11.05 -2.79 -0.94
CA ALA A 95 10.75 -1.47 -0.39
C ALA A 95 9.68 -1.53 0.71
N PHE A 96 8.63 -2.34 0.53
CA PHE A 96 7.61 -2.51 1.56
C PHE A 96 8.13 -3.25 2.80
N PHE A 97 8.94 -4.31 2.63
CA PHE A 97 9.56 -4.99 3.77
C PHE A 97 10.55 -4.12 4.55
N ALA A 98 11.08 -3.05 3.94
CA ALA A 98 11.88 -2.05 4.64
C ALA A 98 11.05 -1.17 5.59
N ILE A 99 9.73 -1.12 5.44
CA ILE A 99 8.84 -0.41 6.37
C ILE A 99 8.79 -1.19 7.69
N PRO A 100 9.06 -0.55 8.84
CA PRO A 100 8.95 -1.21 10.13
C PRO A 100 7.58 -1.86 10.35
N ALA A 101 7.56 -3.01 11.02
CA ALA A 101 6.38 -3.81 11.31
C ALA A 101 5.71 -4.53 10.11
N VAL A 102 6.17 -4.34 8.87
CA VAL A 102 5.72 -5.17 7.75
C VAL A 102 6.13 -6.63 7.95
N LYS A 103 5.20 -7.56 7.68
CA LYS A 103 5.41 -9.01 7.77
C LYS A 103 4.90 -9.80 6.58
N GLY A 104 4.20 -9.17 5.65
CA GLY A 104 3.74 -9.81 4.42
C GLY A 104 3.48 -8.77 3.34
N VAL A 105 3.74 -9.16 2.10
CA VAL A 105 3.41 -8.40 0.89
C VAL A 105 2.80 -9.38 -0.09
N GLU A 106 1.71 -9.00 -0.72
CA GLU A 106 1.08 -9.75 -1.79
C GLU A 106 0.68 -8.82 -2.94
N PHE A 107 0.68 -9.32 -4.17
CA PHE A 107 0.35 -8.56 -5.39
C PHE A 107 -0.89 -9.16 -6.05
N GLY A 108 -1.79 -8.32 -6.54
CA GLY A 108 -3.05 -8.76 -7.14
C GLY A 108 -3.86 -9.64 -6.19
N ASP A 109 -4.23 -10.82 -6.67
CA ASP A 109 -4.95 -11.85 -5.89
C ASP A 109 -4.09 -12.47 -4.78
N GLY A 110 -2.77 -12.24 -4.81
CA GLY A 110 -1.88 -12.56 -3.72
C GLY A 110 -1.88 -14.04 -3.35
N PHE A 111 -2.00 -14.33 -2.05
CA PHE A 111 -2.04 -15.72 -1.58
C PHE A 111 -3.28 -16.49 -2.08
N SER A 112 -4.35 -15.81 -2.49
CA SER A 112 -5.55 -16.49 -3.02
C SER A 112 -5.30 -17.12 -4.40
N ALA A 113 -4.36 -16.59 -5.18
CA ALA A 113 -3.94 -17.15 -6.47
C ALA A 113 -3.45 -18.61 -6.35
N SER A 114 -2.88 -18.99 -5.20
CA SER A 114 -2.42 -20.36 -4.94
C SER A 114 -3.54 -21.41 -4.81
N ARG A 115 -4.81 -20.97 -4.77
CA ARG A 115 -5.99 -21.81 -4.50
C ARG A 115 -6.87 -22.02 -5.73
N VAL A 116 -6.50 -21.44 -6.86
CA VAL A 116 -7.28 -21.47 -8.11
C VAL A 116 -6.48 -22.06 -9.26
N ARG A 117 -7.16 -22.50 -10.32
CA ARG A 117 -6.48 -23.00 -11.52
C ARG A 117 -5.98 -21.84 -12.37
N GLY A 118 -4.92 -22.07 -13.16
CA GLY A 118 -4.41 -21.05 -14.10
C GLY A 118 -5.48 -20.50 -15.04
N SER A 119 -6.43 -21.32 -15.51
CA SER A 119 -7.56 -20.84 -16.34
C SER A 119 -8.50 -19.85 -15.63
N GLN A 120 -8.46 -19.79 -14.30
CA GLN A 120 -9.25 -18.88 -13.47
C GLN A 120 -8.44 -17.67 -13.00
N ASN A 121 -7.11 -17.78 -12.95
CA ASN A 121 -6.21 -16.72 -12.48
C ASN A 121 -5.53 -15.94 -13.62
N ASN A 122 -5.48 -16.51 -14.82
CA ASN A 122 -4.81 -15.85 -15.94
C ASN A 122 -5.58 -14.59 -16.34
N ASP A 123 -4.85 -13.48 -16.44
CA ASP A 123 -5.38 -12.26 -17.03
C ASP A 123 -5.43 -12.39 -18.55
N GLN A 124 -6.64 -12.63 -19.07
CA GLN A 124 -6.89 -12.70 -20.51
C GLN A 124 -6.81 -11.30 -21.14
N TYR A 125 -6.38 -11.21 -22.40
CA TYR A 125 -6.24 -9.94 -23.11
C TYR A 125 -7.32 -9.76 -24.17
N GLY A 126 -7.77 -8.52 -24.33
CA GLY A 126 -8.69 -8.10 -25.38
C GLY A 126 -8.46 -6.65 -25.80
N ILE A 127 -9.36 -6.13 -26.64
CA ILE A 127 -9.34 -4.73 -27.07
C ILE A 127 -10.37 -3.96 -26.24
N LEU A 128 -9.89 -3.05 -25.38
CA LEU A 128 -10.70 -2.14 -24.56
C LEU A 128 -10.41 -0.71 -25.02
N ASN A 129 -11.45 0.05 -25.39
CA ASN A 129 -11.32 1.43 -25.87
C ASN A 129 -10.25 1.61 -26.97
N GLY A 130 -10.15 0.64 -27.88
CA GLY A 130 -9.19 0.65 -28.99
C GLY A 130 -7.74 0.32 -28.61
N ARG A 131 -7.48 -0.15 -27.39
CA ARG A 131 -6.15 -0.55 -26.91
C ARG A 131 -6.14 -2.00 -26.43
N ILE A 132 -5.02 -2.67 -26.59
CA ILE A 132 -4.80 -4.01 -26.01
C ILE A 132 -4.68 -3.82 -24.50
N SER A 133 -5.51 -4.55 -23.75
CA SER A 133 -5.51 -4.53 -22.28
C SER A 133 -5.93 -5.89 -21.74
N ALA A 134 -5.50 -6.21 -20.52
CA ALA A 134 -6.07 -7.31 -19.78
C ALA A 134 -7.55 -7.01 -19.43
N LEU A 135 -8.36 -8.07 -19.42
CA LEU A 135 -9.79 -8.06 -19.11
C LEU A 135 -10.07 -8.23 -17.60
N SER A 136 -9.06 -8.67 -16.86
CA SER A 136 -9.01 -8.84 -15.40
C SER A 136 -7.66 -8.33 -14.88
N ASN A 137 -7.46 -8.36 -13.56
CA ASN A 137 -6.22 -7.91 -12.93
C ASN A 137 -5.76 -8.79 -11.76
N HIS A 138 -5.82 -10.11 -11.94
CA HIS A 138 -5.42 -11.12 -10.96
C HIS A 138 -3.92 -11.02 -10.62
N ALA A 139 -3.08 -10.66 -11.59
CA ALA A 139 -1.65 -10.44 -11.40
C ALA A 139 -1.33 -9.11 -10.68
N GLY A 140 -2.32 -8.23 -10.49
CA GLY A 140 -2.11 -6.95 -9.82
C GLY A 140 -1.16 -6.02 -10.57
N GLY A 141 -1.31 -5.95 -11.89
CA GLY A 141 -0.59 -5.01 -12.75
C GLY A 141 0.85 -5.37 -13.08
N ILE A 142 1.37 -6.51 -12.59
CA ILE A 142 2.75 -6.95 -12.81
C ILE A 142 2.75 -8.42 -13.24
N LEU A 143 3.35 -8.72 -14.39
CA LEU A 143 3.48 -10.08 -14.89
C LEU A 143 4.94 -10.35 -15.27
N GLY A 144 5.56 -11.35 -14.63
CA GLY A 144 6.97 -11.68 -14.86
C GLY A 144 7.90 -10.50 -14.57
N GLY A 145 7.66 -9.77 -13.47
CA GLY A 145 8.47 -8.62 -13.06
C GLY A 145 8.25 -7.33 -13.87
N ILE A 146 7.32 -7.33 -14.83
CA ILE A 146 7.07 -6.22 -15.76
C ILE A 146 5.64 -5.70 -15.62
N SER A 147 5.45 -4.38 -15.61
CA SER A 147 4.12 -3.78 -15.59
C SER A 147 3.32 -4.09 -16.86
N THR A 148 2.03 -4.39 -16.69
CA THR A 148 1.12 -4.75 -17.79
C THR A 148 0.33 -3.57 -18.34
N GLY A 149 0.34 -2.43 -17.63
CA GLY A 149 -0.50 -1.26 -17.93
C GLY A 149 -1.87 -1.28 -17.23
N THR A 150 -2.23 -2.38 -16.57
CA THR A 150 -3.35 -2.39 -15.61
C THR A 150 -2.89 -1.82 -14.26
N PRO A 151 -3.82 -1.46 -13.36
CA PRO A 151 -3.46 -0.96 -12.04
C PRO A 151 -2.52 -1.91 -11.31
N ILE A 152 -1.42 -1.38 -10.78
CA ILE A 152 -0.58 -2.15 -9.86
C ILE A 152 -1.31 -2.18 -8.52
N THR A 153 -1.60 -3.37 -8.00
CA THR A 153 -2.26 -3.53 -6.71
C THR A 153 -1.44 -4.45 -5.82
N CYS A 154 -1.26 -4.04 -4.57
CA CYS A 154 -0.55 -4.83 -3.58
C CYS A 154 -1.15 -4.62 -2.20
N ARG A 155 -1.02 -5.65 -1.34
CA ARG A 155 -1.40 -5.57 0.06
C ARG A 155 -0.19 -5.78 0.95
N VAL A 156 -0.11 -4.98 2.00
CA VAL A 156 1.01 -4.89 2.93
C VAL A 156 0.49 -5.17 4.34
N ALA A 157 0.91 -6.29 4.92
CA ALA A 157 0.50 -6.72 6.25
C ALA A 157 1.39 -6.11 7.33
N ILE A 158 0.78 -5.33 8.23
CA ILE A 158 1.42 -4.64 9.34
C ILE A 158 1.12 -5.38 10.64
N LYS A 159 2.15 -5.85 11.34
CA LYS A 159 1.98 -6.51 12.64
C LYS A 159 1.62 -5.50 13.75
N PRO A 160 1.03 -5.95 14.87
CA PRO A 160 0.82 -5.11 16.06
C PRO A 160 2.11 -4.48 16.61
N THR A 161 1.96 -3.30 17.23
CA THR A 161 3.04 -2.60 17.92
C THR A 161 3.55 -3.46 19.09
N PRO A 162 4.85 -3.80 19.16
CA PRO A 162 5.34 -4.69 20.22
C PRO A 162 5.38 -4.01 21.60
N SER A 163 5.49 -2.69 21.63
CA SER A 163 5.50 -1.89 22.85
C SER A 163 4.08 -1.70 23.36
N ILE A 164 3.69 -2.53 24.34
CA ILE A 164 2.38 -2.52 24.97
C ILE A 164 2.51 -2.43 26.50
N SER A 165 1.46 -2.01 27.17
CA SER A 165 1.44 -1.85 28.63
C SER A 165 1.27 -3.19 29.37
N ARG A 166 0.80 -4.23 28.67
CA ARG A 166 0.68 -5.57 29.24
C ARG A 166 2.07 -6.13 29.60
N PRO A 167 2.19 -6.81 30.74
CA PRO A 167 3.46 -7.42 31.14
C PRO A 167 3.89 -8.50 30.16
N GLN A 168 5.19 -8.53 29.84
CA GLN A 168 5.77 -9.53 28.94
C GLN A 168 7.02 -10.15 29.54
N LYS A 169 7.25 -11.43 29.23
CA LYS A 169 8.48 -12.13 29.59
C LYS A 169 9.61 -11.67 28.67
N THR A 170 10.77 -11.44 29.25
CA THR A 170 12.01 -11.16 28.53
C THR A 170 13.21 -11.64 29.35
N VAL A 171 14.42 -11.36 28.92
CA VAL A 171 15.66 -11.80 29.58
C VAL A 171 16.52 -10.58 29.90
N ASP A 172 17.00 -10.49 31.13
CA ASP A 172 18.09 -9.60 31.50
C ASP A 172 19.40 -10.18 30.98
N ILE A 173 19.91 -9.63 29.87
CA ILE A 173 21.13 -10.11 29.19
C ILE A 173 22.35 -10.05 30.12
N ARG A 174 22.43 -9.09 31.05
CA ARG A 174 23.59 -8.95 31.96
C ARG A 174 23.49 -9.90 33.14
N GLY A 175 22.30 -10.03 33.70
CA GLY A 175 22.02 -10.91 34.83
C GLY A 175 21.82 -12.39 34.44
N ASN A 176 21.71 -12.68 33.15
CA ASN A 176 21.42 -14.01 32.58
C ASN A 176 20.22 -14.69 33.24
N ARG A 177 19.10 -13.99 33.34
CA ARG A 177 17.89 -14.47 34.02
C ARG A 177 16.60 -13.98 33.35
N ASP A 178 15.55 -14.77 33.49
CA ASP A 178 14.20 -14.38 33.08
C ASP A 178 13.70 -13.22 33.93
N VAL A 179 13.14 -12.20 33.29
CA VAL A 179 12.51 -11.05 33.93
C VAL A 179 11.19 -10.73 33.24
N GLU A 180 10.30 -10.04 33.95
CA GLU A 180 9.10 -9.46 33.37
C GLU A 180 9.35 -7.97 33.10
N ILE A 181 8.99 -7.52 31.90
CA ILE A 181 9.04 -6.11 31.51
C ILE A 181 7.63 -5.56 31.35
N ARG A 182 7.44 -4.33 31.85
CA ARG A 182 6.30 -3.47 31.53
C ARG A 182 6.86 -2.19 30.94
N ILE A 183 6.38 -1.81 29.76
CA ILE A 183 6.88 -0.62 29.08
C ILE A 183 5.94 0.54 29.45
N PRO A 184 6.37 1.52 30.25
CA PRO A 184 5.54 2.67 30.58
C PRO A 184 5.45 3.65 29.41
N GLY A 185 4.44 4.51 29.41
CA GLY A 185 4.33 5.64 28.48
C GLY A 185 3.22 5.50 27.44
N ARG A 186 3.29 6.35 26.41
CA ARG A 186 2.32 6.39 25.33
C ARG A 186 2.73 5.39 24.24
N HIS A 187 1.88 4.40 24.02
CA HIS A 187 2.02 3.44 22.92
C HIS A 187 0.98 3.69 21.85
N ASP A 188 1.33 3.39 20.60
CA ASP A 188 0.37 3.40 19.51
C ASP A 188 -0.40 2.05 19.48
N PRO A 189 -1.71 2.04 19.78
CA PRO A 189 -2.51 0.81 19.78
C PRO A 189 -2.72 0.25 18.38
N CYS A 190 -2.53 1.07 17.34
CA CYS A 190 -2.52 0.66 15.95
C CYS A 190 -1.72 1.69 15.13
N ILE A 191 -0.75 1.21 14.35
CA ILE A 191 0.11 2.06 13.49
C ILE A 191 -0.33 2.06 12.02
N VAL A 192 -1.33 1.25 11.66
CA VAL A 192 -1.80 1.09 10.27
C VAL A 192 -2.14 2.45 9.61
N PRO A 193 -2.92 3.36 10.23
CA PRO A 193 -3.24 4.65 9.60
C PRO A 193 -2.01 5.53 9.38
N ARG A 194 -0.98 5.40 10.23
CA ARG A 194 0.29 6.13 10.08
C ARG A 194 1.18 5.53 9.00
N ALA A 195 1.04 4.23 8.72
CA ALA A 195 1.82 3.55 7.71
C ALA A 195 1.31 3.82 6.28
N LEU A 196 0.06 4.23 6.10
CA LEU A 196 -0.52 4.59 4.79
C LEU A 196 0.38 5.50 3.93
N PRO A 197 0.75 6.72 4.38
CA PRO A 197 1.61 7.60 3.59
C PRO A 197 3.02 7.02 3.36
N VAL A 198 3.50 6.14 4.26
CA VAL A 198 4.81 5.49 4.10
C VAL A 198 4.76 4.44 2.99
N VAL A 199 3.69 3.65 2.94
CA VAL A 199 3.46 2.67 1.87
C VAL A 199 3.33 3.39 0.52
N GLU A 200 2.54 4.47 0.44
CA GLU A 200 2.46 5.28 -0.79
C GLU A 200 3.81 5.83 -1.21
N ALA A 201 4.60 6.34 -0.25
CA ALA A 201 5.91 6.89 -0.53
C ALA A 201 6.87 5.82 -1.08
N MET A 202 6.90 4.64 -0.46
CA MET A 202 7.76 3.52 -0.92
C MET A 202 7.39 3.06 -2.33
N MET A 203 6.09 2.87 -2.60
CA MET A 203 5.62 2.54 -3.95
C MET A 203 6.00 3.63 -4.95
N ALA A 204 5.79 4.90 -4.60
CA ALA A 204 6.10 6.02 -5.47
C ALA A 204 7.60 6.17 -5.75
N ILE A 205 8.47 5.85 -4.78
CA ILE A 205 9.92 5.89 -4.94
C ILE A 205 10.38 4.81 -5.91
N VAL A 206 9.91 3.56 -5.74
CA VAL A 206 10.27 2.45 -6.64
C VAL A 206 9.81 2.72 -8.07
N LEU A 207 8.57 3.17 -8.24
CA LEU A 207 8.05 3.52 -9.57
C LEU A 207 8.85 4.66 -10.20
N ALA A 208 9.18 5.70 -9.43
CA ALA A 208 9.99 6.81 -9.92
C ALA A 208 11.37 6.35 -10.38
N ASP A 209 12.04 5.48 -9.61
CA ASP A 209 13.35 4.93 -9.96
C ASP A 209 13.29 4.17 -11.29
N HIS A 210 12.37 3.22 -11.42
CA HIS A 210 12.21 2.47 -12.66
C HIS A 210 11.88 3.38 -13.87
N LEU A 211 11.02 4.40 -13.69
CA LEU A 211 10.69 5.33 -14.78
C LEU A 211 11.90 6.14 -15.25
N ILE A 212 12.78 6.52 -14.32
CA ILE A 212 14.03 7.22 -14.64
C ILE A 212 14.98 6.27 -15.39
N ARG A 213 15.17 5.03 -14.91
CA ARG A 213 16.03 4.03 -15.56
C ARG A 213 15.55 3.68 -16.97
N SER A 214 14.24 3.61 -17.18
CA SER A 214 13.63 3.35 -18.49
C SER A 214 13.56 4.59 -19.39
N SER A 215 14.14 5.73 -18.99
CA SER A 215 14.10 6.99 -19.76
C SER A 215 12.68 7.48 -20.10
N LEU A 216 11.69 7.10 -19.28
CA LEU A 216 10.30 7.54 -19.40
C LEU A 216 10.05 8.88 -18.69
N VAL A 217 10.99 9.30 -17.83
CA VAL A 217 11.03 10.66 -17.29
C VAL A 217 11.82 11.55 -18.25
N PRO A 218 11.22 12.61 -18.81
CA PRO A 218 11.96 13.53 -19.68
C PRO A 218 13.01 14.31 -18.87
N PRO A 219 14.18 14.66 -19.46
CA PRO A 219 15.22 15.43 -18.77
C PRO A 219 14.75 16.80 -18.27
N VAL A 220 13.71 17.35 -18.90
CA VAL A 220 13.08 18.61 -18.54
C VAL A 220 11.59 18.35 -18.32
N LEU A 221 11.14 18.52 -17.08
CA LEU A 221 9.72 18.43 -16.73
C LEU A 221 9.00 19.70 -17.20
N ARG A 222 7.97 19.54 -18.03
CA ARG A 222 7.06 20.64 -18.38
C ARG A 222 6.08 20.85 -17.23
N VAL A 223 6.45 21.72 -16.30
CA VAL A 223 5.53 22.13 -15.22
C VAL A 223 4.40 22.94 -15.87
N HIS A 224 3.18 22.41 -15.85
CA HIS A 224 2.00 23.22 -16.14
C HIS A 224 1.80 24.17 -14.96
N VAL A 225 2.30 25.41 -15.11
CA VAL A 225 1.99 26.48 -14.17
C VAL A 225 0.55 26.88 -14.46
N GLU A 226 -0.39 26.47 -13.62
CA GLU A 226 -1.67 27.16 -13.54
C GLU A 226 -1.38 28.61 -13.18
N THR A 227 -1.41 29.48 -14.19
CA THR A 227 -1.38 30.92 -13.98
C THR A 227 -2.60 31.28 -13.15
N ARG A 228 -2.43 31.47 -11.83
CA ARG A 228 -3.37 32.27 -11.04
C ARG A 228 -3.49 33.60 -11.76
N LYS A 229 -4.67 33.87 -12.35
CA LYS A 229 -5.01 35.21 -12.82
C LYS A 229 -4.72 36.19 -11.68
N PRO A 230 -4.01 37.29 -11.91
CA PRO A 230 -3.97 38.35 -10.92
C PRO A 230 -5.40 38.85 -10.74
N GLU A 231 -5.90 38.82 -9.51
CA GLU A 231 -7.06 39.63 -9.12
C GLU A 231 -6.67 41.08 -9.41
N LEU A 232 -7.24 41.63 -10.47
CA LEU A 232 -7.18 43.05 -10.76
C LEU A 232 -8.07 43.73 -9.71
N GLU A 233 -7.42 44.44 -8.79
CA GLU A 233 -8.05 45.48 -7.99
C GLU A 233 -8.67 46.53 -8.93
N THR A 234 -10.00 46.65 -8.87
CA THR A 234 -10.76 47.89 -9.10
C THR A 234 -12.00 47.86 -8.25
#